data_AF-A0A8S3YAZ6-F1
#
_entry.id   AF-A0A8S3YAZ6-F1
#
_cell.length_a   1.000
_cell.length_b   1.000
_cell.length_c   1.000
_cell.angle_alpha   90.00
_cell.angle_beta   90.00
_cell.angle_gamma   90.00
#
_symmetry.space_group_name_H-M   'P 1'
#
loop_
_entity.id
_entity.type
_entity.pdbx_description
1 polymer ?
#
loop_
_entity_poly.entity_id
_entity_poly.type
_entity_poly.pdbx_seq_one_letter_code
_entity_poly.pdbx_strand_id
1 'polypeptide(L)'
;MLPAQQLTPISPWPPDTNLLDRMDDLAHKGGRPLPDSTRQKIVELAHSGARPCDISRILQVSNGCVSKILGRYYETGSIRPRAIGGSKPRVATAEVVSKIAQYKRECPSIFAWEIRDRLLSEGVCTSDNIPSVSTIHINMCLTY
;
A
#
# COMPACT_ATOMS: atom_id res chain seq x y z
N MET A 1 48.59 -4.32 31.32
CA MET A 1 47.34 -5.01 31.69
C MET A 1 46.27 -3.96 31.93
N LEU A 2 45.15 -4.00 31.19
CA LEU A 2 43.95 -3.15 31.37
C LEU A 2 43.06 -3.74 32.49
N PRO A 3 42.23 -2.94 33.19
CA PRO A 3 40.83 -2.64 32.77
C PRO A 3 40.43 -1.16 33.02
N ALA A 4 39.68 -0.45 32.17
CA ALA A 4 38.25 -0.53 31.77
C ALA A 4 37.36 0.50 32.53
N GLN A 5 37.12 1.64 31.85
CA GLN A 5 35.86 2.45 31.70
C GLN A 5 35.01 2.78 32.96
N GLN A 6 34.52 4.02 33.17
CA GLN A 6 33.36 4.56 32.44
C GLN A 6 33.09 6.07 32.67
N LEU A 7 32.35 6.63 31.70
CA LEU A 7 31.99 8.00 31.33
C LEU A 7 31.15 8.82 32.34
N THR A 8 31.32 10.15 32.31
CA THR A 8 30.35 11.20 32.73
C THR A 8 29.37 11.52 31.56
N PRO A 9 28.36 12.42 31.65
CA PRO A 9 27.50 12.92 32.74
C PRO A 9 25.98 12.83 32.38
N ILE A 10 25.07 13.04 33.34
CA ILE A 10 23.65 13.38 33.04
C ILE A 10 23.38 14.82 33.49
N SER A 11 23.14 15.71 32.53
CA SER A 11 22.59 17.05 32.74
C SER A 11 21.22 17.15 32.06
N PRO A 12 20.29 17.98 32.57
CA PRO A 12 18.87 17.93 32.23
C PRO A 12 18.55 18.59 30.89
N TRP A 13 17.51 18.06 30.26
CA TRP A 13 16.87 18.58 29.05
C TRP A 13 16.46 20.07 29.14
N PRO A 14 16.62 20.87 28.07
CA PRO A 14 16.03 22.20 27.93
C PRO A 14 14.57 22.16 27.39
N PRO A 15 13.80 23.26 27.52
CA PRO A 15 12.36 23.33 27.29
C PRO A 15 11.95 23.75 25.86
N ASP A 16 10.71 23.38 25.52
CA ASP A 16 9.80 23.92 24.50
C ASP A 16 10.30 24.08 23.05
N THR A 17 9.97 23.09 22.20
CA THR A 17 9.44 23.38 20.85
C THR A 17 8.38 22.35 20.45
N ASN A 18 7.20 22.86 20.09
CA ASN A 18 6.11 22.22 19.35
C ASN A 18 5.22 21.18 20.07
N LEU A 19 4.13 21.72 20.62
CA LEU A 19 2.89 21.05 21.04
C LEU A 19 2.18 20.26 19.91
N LEU A 20 2.67 20.34 18.66
CA LEU A 20 2.17 19.60 17.50
C LEU A 20 2.66 18.14 17.45
N ASP A 21 3.72 17.79 18.18
CA ASP A 21 4.32 16.45 18.18
C ASP A 21 3.51 15.43 19.01
N ARG A 22 2.63 15.92 19.90
CA ARG A 22 1.85 15.06 20.82
C ARG A 22 0.63 14.38 20.17
N MET A 23 0.29 14.73 18.93
CA MET A 23 -0.82 14.10 18.21
C MET A 23 -0.39 12.90 17.35
N ASP A 24 0.90 12.76 17.02
CA ASP A 24 1.42 11.64 16.21
C ASP A 24 1.75 10.39 17.05
N ASP A 25 1.94 10.53 18.36
CA ASP A 25 2.32 9.42 19.27
C ASP A 25 1.19 8.39 19.54
N LEU A 26 -0.06 8.69 19.16
CA LEU A 26 -1.17 7.73 19.28
C LEU A 26 -1.24 6.71 18.13
N ALA A 27 -0.39 6.81 17.09
CA ALA A 27 -0.49 5.96 15.90
C ALA A 27 0.58 4.85 15.79
N HIS A 28 1.53 4.73 16.74
CA HIS A 28 2.66 3.79 16.60
C HIS A 28 2.41 2.35 17.07
N LYS A 29 1.16 1.94 17.31
CA LYS A 29 0.82 0.54 17.60
C LYS A 29 -0.13 -0.03 16.55
N GLY A 30 0.44 -0.76 15.59
CA GLY A 30 -0.29 -1.77 14.81
C GLY A 30 -0.25 -1.58 13.30
N GLY A 31 0.78 -2.13 12.65
CA GLY A 31 0.70 -2.64 11.27
C GLY A 31 0.39 -1.64 10.13
N ARG A 32 0.29 -0.34 10.39
CA ARG A 32 0.06 0.67 9.36
C ARG A 32 1.39 1.14 8.75
N PRO A 33 1.45 1.39 7.43
CA PRO A 33 2.64 1.94 6.80
C PRO A 33 3.01 3.27 7.46
N LEU A 34 4.32 3.51 7.66
CA LEU A 34 4.82 4.81 8.16
C LEU A 34 4.10 5.95 7.42
N PRO A 35 3.61 6.96 8.16
CA PRO A 35 2.80 8.02 7.58
C PRO A 35 3.55 8.71 6.45
N ASP A 36 2.81 9.10 5.40
CA ASP A 36 3.39 9.71 4.21
C ASP A 36 4.18 10.99 4.54
N SER A 37 3.81 11.69 5.61
CA SER A 37 4.55 12.83 6.18
C SER A 37 6.00 12.47 6.54
N THR A 38 6.24 11.34 7.22
CA THR A 38 7.60 10.88 7.56
C THR A 38 8.37 10.48 6.30
N ARG A 39 7.71 9.87 5.32
CA ARG A 39 8.35 9.47 4.04
C ARG A 39 8.78 10.67 3.21
N GLN A 40 7.94 11.71 3.16
CA GLN A 40 8.27 12.99 2.54
C GLN A 40 9.48 13.63 3.21
N LYS A 41 9.48 13.66 4.54
CA LYS A 41 10.58 14.24 5.33
C LYS A 41 11.91 13.49 5.14
N ILE A 42 11.88 12.16 4.94
CA ILE A 42 13.07 11.36 4.57
C ILE A 42 13.67 11.83 3.23
N VAL A 43 12.83 12.06 2.22
CA VAL A 43 13.28 12.51 0.90
C VAL A 43 13.77 13.95 0.94
N GLU A 44 13.06 14.83 1.64
CA GLU A 44 13.43 16.24 1.81
C GLU A 44 14.81 16.37 2.47
N LEU A 45 15.05 15.64 3.55
CA LEU A 45 16.35 15.63 4.22
C LEU A 45 17.46 15.03 3.35
N ALA A 46 17.15 14.01 2.54
CA ALA A 46 18.13 13.48 1.59
C ALA A 46 18.48 14.49 0.49
N HIS A 47 17.49 15.25 -0.01
CA HIS A 47 17.73 16.34 -0.96
C HIS A 47 18.52 17.50 -0.37
N SER A 48 18.37 17.78 0.93
CA SER A 48 19.20 18.76 1.63
C SER A 48 20.63 18.26 1.91
N GLY A 49 21.00 17.07 1.42
CA GLY A 49 22.35 16.49 1.57
C GLY A 49 22.58 15.74 2.88
N ALA A 50 21.52 15.45 3.66
CA ALA A 50 21.66 14.69 4.89
C ALA A 50 21.93 13.21 4.60
N ARG A 51 22.86 12.60 5.35
CA ARG A 51 23.18 11.19 5.18
C ARG A 51 22.05 10.32 5.76
N PRO A 52 21.78 9.13 5.20
CA PRO A 52 20.73 8.24 5.71
C PRO A 52 20.82 7.92 7.20
N CYS A 53 22.04 7.87 7.76
CA CYS A 53 22.27 7.67 9.19
C CYS A 53 21.80 8.85 10.06
N ASP A 54 21.96 10.07 9.55
CA ASP A 54 21.55 11.29 10.23
C ASP A 54 20.03 11.44 10.15
N ILE A 55 19.44 11.10 8.99
CA ILE A 55 17.97 11.04 8.79
C ILE A 55 17.31 10.01 9.73
N SER A 56 17.91 8.82 9.86
CA SER A 56 17.44 7.77 10.77
C SER A 56 17.39 8.25 12.22
N ARG A 57 18.39 9.03 12.64
CA ARG A 57 18.48 9.61 13.99
C ARG A 57 17.47 10.76 14.20
N ILE A 58 17.27 11.61 13.19
CA ILE A 58 16.36 12.76 13.24
C ILE A 58 14.89 12.31 13.26
N LEU A 59 14.53 11.33 12.44
CA LEU A 59 13.15 10.86 12.29
C LEU A 59 12.81 9.66 13.18
N GLN A 60 13.77 9.17 13.97
CA GLN A 60 13.65 7.95 14.78
C GLN A 60 13.15 6.72 13.99
N VAL A 61 13.51 6.64 12.71
CA VAL A 61 13.15 5.53 11.81
C VAL A 61 14.34 4.59 11.65
N SER A 62 14.11 3.29 11.47
CA SER A 62 15.19 2.33 11.24
C SER A 62 15.98 2.62 9.96
N ASN A 63 17.31 2.45 10.01
CA ASN A 63 18.20 2.64 8.84
C ASN A 63 17.74 1.83 7.61
N GLY A 64 17.24 0.60 7.83
CA GLY A 64 16.71 -0.24 6.76
C GLY A 64 15.43 0.31 6.11
N CYS A 65 14.59 1.05 6.86
CA CYS A 65 13.41 1.70 6.31
C CYS A 65 13.81 2.95 5.49
N VAL A 66 14.74 3.77 5.98
CA VAL A 66 15.28 4.94 5.26
C VAL A 66 15.93 4.51 3.94
N SER A 67 16.79 3.50 3.97
CA SER A 67 17.44 2.96 2.76
C SER A 67 16.44 2.43 1.74
N LYS A 68 15.38 1.74 2.20
CA LYS A 68 14.32 1.21 1.32
C LYS A 68 13.46 2.31 0.70
N ILE A 69 13.19 3.39 1.42
CA ILE A 69 12.44 4.54 0.90
C ILE A 69 13.29 5.30 -0.12
N LEU A 70 14.54 5.64 0.23
CA LEU A 70 15.43 6.38 -0.67
C LEU A 70 15.79 5.58 -1.93
N GLY A 71 16.07 4.29 -1.81
CA GLY A 71 16.33 3.43 -2.97
C GLY A 71 15.17 3.43 -3.96
N ARG A 72 13.93 3.32 -3.47
CA ARG A 72 12.73 3.38 -4.33
C ARG A 72 12.49 4.77 -4.90
N TYR A 73 12.80 5.82 -4.13
CA TYR A 73 12.69 7.21 -4.58
C TYR A 73 13.65 7.50 -5.74
N TYR A 74 14.92 7.09 -5.66
CA TYR A 74 15.89 7.28 -6.75
C TYR A 74 15.56 6.46 -8.01
N GLU A 75 14.92 5.29 -7.87
CA GLU A 75 14.53 4.44 -9.01
C GLU A 75 13.24 4.92 -9.71
N THR A 76 12.25 5.40 -8.97
CA THR A 76 10.88 5.60 -9.49
C THR A 76 10.30 7.00 -9.23
N GLY A 77 10.98 7.84 -8.44
CA GLY A 77 10.49 9.16 -8.04
C GLY A 77 9.26 9.15 -7.11
N SER A 78 8.78 7.96 -6.71
CA SER A 78 7.55 7.82 -5.93
C SER A 78 7.84 7.52 -4.46
N ILE A 79 7.30 8.36 -3.59
CA ILE A 79 7.30 8.20 -2.13
C ILE A 79 6.16 7.31 -1.62
N ARG A 80 5.16 7.06 -2.48
CA ARG A 80 3.96 6.32 -2.08
C ARG A 80 4.31 4.85 -1.89
N PRO A 81 3.82 4.19 -0.82
CA PRO A 81 3.97 2.75 -0.72
C PRO A 81 3.40 2.09 -1.98
N ARG A 82 4.12 1.09 -2.54
CA ARG A 82 3.50 0.19 -3.53
C ARG A 82 2.23 -0.37 -2.89
N ALA A 83 1.14 -0.44 -3.65
CA ALA A 83 -0.09 -1.06 -3.18
C ALA A 83 0.23 -2.44 -2.61
N ILE A 84 0.13 -2.57 -1.28
CA ILE A 84 0.25 -3.85 -0.59
C ILE A 84 -1.13 -4.48 -0.67
N GLY A 85 -1.25 -5.57 -1.43
CA GLY A 85 -2.49 -6.33 -1.49
C GLY A 85 -3.44 -5.88 -2.59
N GLY A 86 -3.25 -6.46 -3.75
CA GLY A 86 -4.34 -6.69 -4.69
C GLY A 86 -4.13 -8.09 -5.23
N SER A 87 -4.95 -9.05 -4.82
CA SER A 87 -5.07 -10.27 -5.61
C SER A 87 -5.55 -9.81 -6.98
N LYS A 88 -4.71 -9.98 -8.01
CA LYS A 88 -5.23 -9.96 -9.38
C LYS A 88 -6.39 -10.96 -9.39
N PRO A 89 -7.61 -10.58 -9.83
CA PRO A 89 -8.68 -11.56 -9.95
C PRO A 89 -8.18 -12.66 -10.89
N ARG A 90 -7.82 -13.82 -10.32
CA ARG A 90 -7.20 -14.93 -11.07
C ARG A 90 -8.16 -15.56 -12.07
N VAL A 91 -9.46 -15.35 -11.89
CA VAL A 91 -10.54 -16.08 -12.59
C VAL A 91 -11.38 -15.17 -13.48
N ALA A 92 -11.37 -13.85 -13.26
CA ALA A 92 -12.08 -12.91 -14.11
C ALA A 92 -11.07 -12.24 -15.05
N THR A 93 -10.76 -12.90 -16.16
CA THR A 93 -10.05 -12.25 -17.27
C THR A 93 -10.82 -10.98 -17.67
N ALA A 94 -10.08 -9.94 -18.09
CA ALA A 94 -10.68 -8.65 -18.43
C ALA A 94 -11.78 -8.76 -19.50
N GLU A 95 -11.65 -9.75 -20.39
CA GLU A 95 -12.65 -10.09 -21.41
C GLU A 95 -13.98 -10.55 -20.81
N VAL A 96 -13.95 -11.44 -19.81
CA VAL A 96 -15.15 -11.93 -19.11
C VAL A 96 -15.85 -10.80 -18.38
N VAL A 97 -15.09 -9.92 -17.70
CA VAL A 97 -15.65 -8.74 -17.04
C VAL A 97 -16.32 -7.80 -18.05
N SER A 98 -15.69 -7.59 -19.21
CA SER A 98 -16.25 -6.77 -20.29
C SER A 98 -17.56 -7.34 -20.83
N LYS A 99 -17.63 -8.66 -21.06
CA LYS A 99 -18.85 -9.36 -21.49
C LYS A 99 -19.96 -9.31 -20.44
N ILE A 100 -19.64 -9.51 -19.15
CA ILE A 100 -20.60 -9.35 -18.04
C ILE A 100 -21.20 -7.94 -18.06
N ALA A 101 -20.35 -6.91 -18.20
CA ALA A 101 -20.79 -5.52 -18.27
C ALA A 101 -21.69 -5.25 -19.49
N GLN A 102 -21.35 -5.85 -20.64
CA GLN A 102 -22.14 -5.74 -21.86
C GLN A 102 -23.54 -6.34 -21.69
N TYR A 103 -23.64 -7.60 -21.25
CA TYR A 103 -24.94 -8.26 -21.08
C TYR A 103 -25.83 -7.54 -20.08
N LYS A 104 -25.22 -7.02 -19.02
CA LYS A 104 -25.95 -6.29 -17.99
C LYS A 104 -26.43 -4.92 -18.49
N ARG A 105 -25.64 -4.25 -19.34
CA ARG A 105 -26.03 -2.99 -20.01
C ARG A 105 -27.17 -3.19 -21.01
N GLU A 106 -27.13 -4.28 -21.77
CA GLU A 106 -28.18 -4.65 -22.74
C GLU A 106 -29.49 -5.07 -22.05
N CYS A 107 -29.40 -5.80 -20.94
CA CYS A 107 -30.53 -6.29 -20.18
C CYS A 107 -30.29 -6.13 -18.66
N PRO A 108 -30.70 -5.02 -18.03
CA PRO A 108 -30.50 -4.80 -16.60
C PRO A 108 -31.24 -5.82 -15.71
N SER A 109 -32.24 -6.54 -16.23
CA SER A 109 -32.94 -7.60 -15.52
C SER A 109 -32.23 -8.96 -15.55
N ILE A 110 -31.15 -9.13 -16.32
CA ILE A 110 -30.47 -10.42 -16.46
C ILE A 110 -29.89 -10.88 -15.11
N PHE A 111 -30.06 -12.16 -14.81
CA PHE A 111 -29.56 -12.81 -13.61
C PHE A 111 -28.12 -13.33 -13.80
N ALA A 112 -27.39 -13.47 -12.69
CA ALA A 112 -25.99 -13.91 -12.72
C ALA A 112 -25.80 -15.32 -13.30
N TRP A 113 -26.78 -16.22 -13.10
CA TRP A 113 -26.75 -17.57 -13.68
C TRP A 113 -27.01 -17.56 -15.19
N GLU A 114 -27.84 -16.64 -15.71
CA GLU A 114 -28.08 -16.48 -17.15
C GLU A 114 -26.83 -15.95 -17.85
N ILE A 115 -26.12 -15.01 -17.21
CA ILE A 115 -24.82 -14.55 -17.69
C ILE A 115 -23.82 -15.71 -17.72
N ARG A 116 -23.81 -16.58 -16.70
CA ARG A 116 -22.95 -17.76 -16.66
C ARG A 116 -23.21 -18.67 -17.87
N ASP A 117 -24.48 -18.93 -18.17
CA ASP A 117 -24.87 -19.80 -19.29
C ASP A 117 -24.51 -19.19 -20.65
N ARG A 118 -24.75 -17.88 -20.83
CA ARG A 118 -24.30 -17.15 -22.03
C ARG A 118 -22.78 -17.18 -22.21
N LEU A 119 -22.01 -17.00 -21.14
CA LEU A 119 -20.54 -17.05 -21.21
C LEU A 119 -20.02 -18.43 -21.67
N LEU A 120 -20.71 -19.52 -21.28
CA LEU A 120 -20.40 -20.87 -21.76
C LEU A 120 -20.86 -21.07 -23.21
N SER A 121 -22.06 -20.60 -23.55
CA SER A 121 -22.67 -20.75 -24.88
C SER A 121 -21.90 -20.00 -25.97
N GLU A 122 -21.41 -18.78 -25.67
CA GLU A 122 -20.56 -18.01 -26.58
C GLU A 122 -19.10 -18.48 -26.59
N GLY A 123 -18.72 -19.44 -25.75
CA GLY A 123 -17.35 -19.95 -25.66
C GLY A 123 -16.34 -18.97 -25.06
N VAL A 124 -16.81 -17.90 -24.38
CA VAL A 124 -15.96 -16.92 -23.69
C VAL A 124 -15.28 -17.57 -22.47
N CYS A 125 -16.00 -18.45 -21.79
CA CYS A 125 -15.49 -19.25 -20.69
C CYS A 125 -15.63 -20.75 -21.00
N THR A 126 -14.65 -21.54 -20.59
CA THR A 126 -14.77 -23.00 -20.50
C THR A 126 -15.31 -23.41 -19.13
N SER A 127 -15.68 -24.68 -18.95
CA SER A 127 -16.07 -25.25 -17.66
C SER A 127 -15.04 -25.03 -16.55
N ASP A 128 -13.76 -24.91 -16.91
CA ASP A 128 -12.65 -24.73 -15.97
C ASP A 128 -12.36 -23.26 -15.63
N ASN A 129 -12.77 -22.33 -16.50
CA ASN A 129 -12.51 -20.89 -16.35
C ASN A 129 -13.78 -20.08 -16.02
N ILE A 130 -14.95 -20.72 -15.97
CA ILE A 130 -16.21 -20.04 -15.67
C ILE A 130 -16.20 -19.51 -14.22
N PRO A 131 -16.39 -18.19 -14.00
CA PRO A 131 -16.45 -17.65 -12.65
C PRO A 131 -17.69 -18.12 -11.89
N SER A 132 -17.59 -18.15 -10.57
CA SER A 132 -18.73 -18.47 -9.70
C SER A 132 -19.86 -17.45 -9.87
N VAL A 133 -21.11 -17.87 -9.63
CA VAL A 133 -22.29 -16.98 -9.69
C VAL A 133 -22.10 -15.76 -8.78
N SER A 134 -21.48 -15.94 -7.59
CA SER A 134 -21.14 -14.86 -6.67
C SER A 134 -20.13 -13.88 -7.27
N THR A 135 -19.11 -14.38 -7.98
CA THR A 135 -18.13 -13.54 -8.68
C THR A 135 -18.80 -12.72 -9.79
N ILE A 136 -19.72 -13.32 -10.55
CA ILE A 136 -20.48 -12.63 -11.59
C ILE A 136 -21.33 -11.52 -10.96
N HIS A 137 -22.03 -11.82 -9.85
CA HIS A 137 -22.83 -10.84 -9.12
C HIS A 137 -21.99 -9.65 -8.64
N ILE A 138 -20.81 -9.90 -8.07
CA ILE A 138 -19.87 -8.84 -7.66
C ILE A 138 -19.50 -7.98 -8.87
N ASN A 139 -19.14 -8.58 -10.01
CA ASN A 139 -18.78 -7.83 -11.22
C ASN A 139 -19.96 -7.01 -11.75
N MET A 140 -21.19 -7.53 -11.69
CA MET A 140 -22.40 -6.78 -12.06
C MET A 140 -22.59 -5.54 -11.20
N CYS A 141 -22.36 -5.64 -9.88
CA CYS A 141 -22.44 -4.49 -8.97
C CYS A 141 -21.31 -3.48 -9.18
N LEU A 142 -20.12 -3.92 -9.58
CA LEU A 142 -18.98 -3.03 -9.85
C LEU A 142 -19.09 -2.26 -11.17
N THR A 143 -19.91 -2.73 -12.10
CA THR A 143 -20.14 -2.10 -13.41
C THR A 143 -21.29 -1.08 -13.44
N TYR A 144 -21.97 -0.85 -12.31
CA TYR A 144 -23.01 0.17 -12.14
C TYR A 144 -22.62 1.25 -11.14
#